data_AF-A0A2D4NIY3-F1
#
_entry.id   AF-A0A2D4NIY3-F1
#
_cell.length_a   1.000
_cell.length_b   1.000
_cell.length_c   1.000
_cell.angle_alpha   90.00
_cell.angle_beta   90.00
_cell.angle_gamma   90.00
#
_symmetry.space_group_name_H-M   'P 1'
#
loop_
_entity.id
_entity.type
_entity.pdbx_description
1 polymer ?
#
loop_
_entity_poly.entity_id
_entity_poly.type
_entity_poly.pdbx_seq_one_letter_code
_entity_poly.pdbx_strand_id
1 'polypeptide(L)'
;YKQLTDPIEEEDASALFNSVEQILKAAVMAEADILSETFQVLMDFAKDQSRKFCGLVANGLHLPAPPLYCPQPTFEEYADVPLRVERDCRQKISGIIQRILLLFRAAHCSFAAAQWYIARLKHARRVMQKVHIILQSDDN
;
A
#
# COMPACT_ATOMS: atom_id res chain seq x y z
N TYR A 1 9.88 20.54 -1.75
CA TYR A 1 9.07 19.78 -0.77
C TYR A 1 8.77 18.41 -1.35
N LYS A 2 9.22 17.32 -0.71
CA LYS A 2 8.90 15.94 -1.14
C LYS A 2 7.40 15.67 -0.86
N GLN A 3 6.67 15.11 -1.84
CA GLN A 3 5.27 14.72 -1.67
C GLN A 3 5.17 13.42 -0.86
N LEU A 4 4.02 13.19 -0.23
CA LEU A 4 3.70 11.95 0.50
C LEU A 4 3.73 10.71 -0.41
N THR A 5 3.67 10.90 -1.72
CA THR A 5 3.70 9.85 -2.74
C THR A 5 5.08 9.54 -3.28
N ASP A 6 6.09 10.38 -2.97
CA ASP A 6 7.42 10.19 -3.52
C ASP A 6 8.01 8.87 -2.98
N PRO A 7 8.71 8.09 -3.81
CA PRO A 7 9.37 6.87 -3.33
C PRO A 7 10.35 7.20 -2.22
N ILE A 8 10.44 6.33 -1.21
CA ILE A 8 11.47 6.43 -0.18
C ILE A 8 12.74 5.81 -0.75
N GLU A 9 13.80 6.61 -0.88
CA GLU A 9 15.12 6.12 -1.25
C GLU A 9 15.68 5.25 -0.11
N GLU A 10 16.42 4.19 -0.44
CA GLU A 10 16.89 3.22 0.56
C GLU A 10 17.81 3.86 1.61
N GLU A 11 18.68 4.77 1.19
CA GLU A 11 19.56 5.55 2.07
C GLU A 11 18.75 6.41 3.05
N ASP A 12 17.69 7.07 2.58
CA ASP A 12 16.78 7.90 3.38
C ASP A 12 15.91 7.06 4.35
N ALA A 13 15.63 5.80 4.03
CA ALA A 13 14.70 4.97 4.79
C ALA A 13 15.16 4.72 6.24
N SER A 14 16.47 4.56 6.44
CA SER A 14 17.06 4.31 7.76
C SER A 14 16.99 5.55 8.67
N ALA A 15 17.34 6.72 8.14
CA ALA A 15 17.26 7.98 8.85
C ALA A 15 15.81 8.35 9.17
N LEU A 16 14.89 8.11 8.22
CA LEU A 16 13.46 8.33 8.42
C LEU A 16 12.89 7.38 9.49
N PHE A 17 13.26 6.10 9.46
CA PHE A 17 12.87 5.14 10.51
C PHE A 17 13.27 5.63 11.91
N ASN A 18 14.55 5.97 12.09
CA ASN A 18 15.06 6.44 13.39
C ASN A 18 14.32 7.71 13.84
N SER A 19 14.09 8.65 12.93
CA SER A 19 13.38 9.90 13.23
C SER A 19 11.94 9.65 13.68
N VAL A 20 11.20 8.81 12.94
CA VAL A 20 9.81 8.45 13.30
C VAL A 20 9.77 7.71 14.63
N GLU A 21 10.71 6.79 14.90
CA GLU A 21 10.78 6.08 16.17
C GLU A 21 10.95 7.04 17.36
N GLN A 22 11.83 8.05 17.23
CA GLN A 22 12.01 9.05 18.29
C GLN A 22 10.78 9.94 18.47
N ILE A 23 10.11 10.32 17.39
CA ILE A 23 8.85 11.08 17.46
C ILE A 23 7.78 10.25 18.20
N LEU A 24 7.63 8.97 17.88
CA LEU A 24 6.67 8.10 18.54
C LEU A 24 7.00 7.91 20.03
N LYS A 25 8.28 7.79 20.39
CA LYS A 25 8.72 7.77 21.80
C LYS A 25 8.32 9.06 22.53
N ALA A 26 8.58 10.22 21.92
CA ALA A 26 8.18 11.52 22.48
C ALA A 26 6.66 11.67 22.60
N ALA A 27 5.91 11.17 21.61
CA ALA A 27 4.44 11.18 21.63
C ALA A 27 3.88 10.39 22.81
N VAL A 28 4.44 9.20 23.08
CA VAL A 28 4.07 8.38 24.24
C VAL A 28 4.40 9.11 25.55
N MET A 29 5.59 9.74 25.64
CA MET A 29 5.96 10.54 26.81
C MET A 29 5.03 11.74 27.04
N ALA A 30 4.43 12.27 25.97
CA ALA A 30 3.49 13.38 25.99
C ALA A 30 2.01 12.93 26.03
N GLU A 31 1.74 11.62 26.18
CA GLU A 31 0.39 11.04 26.18
C GLU A 31 -0.44 11.38 24.93
N ALA A 32 0.21 11.53 23.77
CA ALA A 32 -0.41 11.85 22.50
C ALA A 32 -0.50 10.63 21.56
N ASP A 33 -1.68 10.34 21.00
CA ASP A 33 -1.88 9.25 20.03
C ASP A 33 -1.58 9.68 18.60
N ILE A 34 -0.30 9.93 18.32
CA ILE A 34 0.15 10.30 16.97
C ILE A 34 0.13 9.09 16.02
N LEU A 35 0.26 7.87 16.55
CA LEU A 35 0.34 6.66 15.73
C LEU A 35 -0.97 6.41 14.98
N SER A 36 -2.10 6.38 15.70
CA SER A 36 -3.41 6.11 15.11
C SER A 36 -3.82 7.23 14.15
N GLU A 37 -3.59 8.49 14.54
CA GLU A 37 -3.89 9.66 13.71
C GLU A 37 -3.09 9.63 12.40
N THR A 38 -1.78 9.39 12.47
CA THR A 38 -0.91 9.32 11.29
C THR A 38 -1.29 8.15 10.39
N PHE A 39 -1.56 6.98 10.98
CA PHE A 39 -2.01 5.82 10.22
C PHE A 39 -3.34 6.09 9.50
N GLN A 40 -4.29 6.75 10.16
CA GLN A 40 -5.58 7.09 9.58
C GLN A 40 -5.43 8.04 8.39
N VAL A 41 -4.61 9.09 8.51
CA VAL A 41 -4.32 10.02 7.40
C VAL A 41 -3.69 9.29 6.22
N LEU A 42 -2.71 8.43 6.46
CA LEU A 42 -2.08 7.62 5.41
C LEU A 42 -3.10 6.68 4.74
N MET A 43 -3.97 6.04 5.52
CA MET A 43 -5.01 5.15 5.01
C MET A 43 -6.06 5.88 4.18
N ASP A 44 -6.48 7.07 4.60
CA ASP A 44 -7.46 7.85 3.85
C ASP A 44 -6.88 8.35 2.54
N PHE A 45 -5.63 8.80 2.55
CA PHE A 45 -4.93 9.15 1.31
C PHE A 45 -4.74 7.92 0.39
N ALA A 46 -4.45 6.73 0.94
CA ALA A 46 -4.39 5.48 0.16
C ALA A 46 -5.74 5.12 -0.47
N LYS A 47 -6.85 5.27 0.28
CA LYS A 47 -8.21 5.04 -0.24
C LYS A 47 -8.57 6.02 -1.35
N ASP A 48 -8.23 7.29 -1.19
CA ASP A 48 -8.54 8.32 -2.19
C ASP A 48 -7.76 8.11 -3.49
N GLN A 49 -6.52 7.62 -3.41
CA GLN A 49 -5.78 7.21 -4.60
C GLN A 49 -6.31 5.91 -5.20
N SER A 50 -6.73 4.92 -4.38
CA SER A 50 -7.20 3.63 -4.89
C SER A 50 -8.53 3.71 -5.63
N ARG A 51 -9.37 4.70 -5.30
CA ARG A 51 -10.60 5.01 -6.04
C ARG A 51 -10.35 5.38 -7.51
N LYS A 52 -9.13 5.76 -7.87
CA LYS A 52 -8.75 6.12 -9.25
C LYS A 52 -8.35 4.91 -10.08
N PHE A 53 -8.25 3.72 -9.48
CA PHE A 53 -7.91 2.50 -10.22
C PHE A 53 -9.04 2.08 -11.14
N CYS A 54 -8.68 1.76 -12.37
CA CYS A 54 -9.60 1.24 -13.37
C CYS A 54 -9.78 -0.28 -13.16
N GLY A 55 -10.60 -0.69 -12.19
CA GLY A 55 -10.96 -2.11 -12.01
C GLY A 55 -9.75 -3.04 -11.85
N LEU A 56 -9.68 -4.10 -12.67
CA LEU A 56 -8.56 -5.04 -12.68
C LEU A 56 -7.34 -4.44 -13.38
N VAL A 57 -6.14 -4.80 -12.92
CA VAL A 57 -4.87 -4.40 -13.54
C VAL A 57 -4.89 -4.79 -15.03
N ALA A 58 -4.62 -3.84 -15.93
CA ALA A 58 -4.56 -4.13 -17.36
C ALA A 58 -3.45 -5.14 -17.69
N ASN A 59 -3.71 -6.07 -18.61
CA ASN A 59 -2.82 -7.19 -18.97
C ASN A 59 -1.42 -6.76 -19.47
N GLY A 60 -1.22 -5.49 -19.85
CA GLY A 60 0.08 -4.94 -20.26
C GLY A 60 0.83 -4.17 -19.18
N LEU A 61 0.30 -4.06 -17.96
CA LEU A 61 0.98 -3.36 -16.87
C LEU A 61 1.80 -4.34 -16.02
N HIS A 62 3.10 -4.39 -16.30
CA HIS A 62 4.05 -5.18 -15.51
C HIS A 62 4.66 -4.32 -14.40
N LEU A 63 4.27 -4.58 -13.15
CA LEU A 63 4.87 -3.99 -11.96
C LEU A 63 5.30 -5.09 -10.97
N PRO A 64 6.50 -5.00 -10.35
CA PRO A 64 7.53 -3.97 -10.57
C PRO A 64 8.19 -4.08 -11.95
N ALA A 65 8.97 -3.06 -12.34
CA ALA A 65 9.76 -3.12 -13.56
C ALA A 65 10.60 -4.41 -13.57
N PRO A 66 10.77 -5.08 -14.73
CA PRO A 66 11.64 -6.24 -14.83
C PRO A 66 13.03 -5.91 -14.28
N PRO A 67 13.75 -6.88 -13.70
CA PRO A 67 15.14 -6.69 -13.32
C PRO A 67 15.97 -6.12 -14.47
N LEU A 68 17.00 -5.33 -14.17
CA LEU A 68 17.81 -4.63 -15.20
C LEU A 68 18.48 -5.55 -16.22
N TYR A 69 18.63 -6.85 -15.92
CA TYR A 69 19.15 -7.86 -16.83
C TYR A 69 18.12 -8.39 -17.83
N CYS A 70 16.82 -8.12 -17.63
CA CYS A 70 15.76 -8.44 -18.57
C CYS A 70 15.60 -7.31 -19.61
N PRO A 71 15.11 -7.62 -20.83
CA PRO A 71 14.67 -6.59 -21.76
C PRO A 71 13.68 -5.64 -21.05
N GLN A 72 14.09 -4.38 -20.87
CA GLN A 72 13.23 -3.36 -20.30
C GLN A 72 12.23 -2.96 -21.39
N PRO A 73 10.92 -2.86 -21.08
CA PRO A 73 9.98 -2.30 -22.02
C PRO A 73 10.47 -0.90 -22.41
N THR A 74 10.74 -0.68 -23.70
CA THR A 74 11.16 0.63 -24.18
C THR A 74 10.04 1.62 -23.89
N PHE A 75 10.37 2.81 -23.39
CA PHE A 75 9.38 3.79 -22.92
C PHE A 75 8.30 4.16 -23.97
N GLU A 76 8.54 3.85 -25.25
CA GLU A 76 7.61 4.03 -26.36
C GLU A 76 6.41 3.04 -26.38
N GLU A 77 6.46 1.92 -25.65
CA GLU A 77 5.32 0.98 -25.53
C GLU A 77 4.17 1.48 -24.64
N TYR A 78 4.29 2.68 -24.03
CA TYR A 78 3.27 3.29 -23.16
C TYR A 78 2.57 4.50 -23.80
N ALA A 79 2.39 4.50 -25.12
CA ALA A 79 1.60 5.53 -25.82
C ALA A 79 0.15 5.60 -25.32
N ASP A 80 -0.36 4.54 -24.71
CA ASP A 80 -1.69 4.50 -24.10
C ASP A 80 -1.72 5.28 -22.77
N VAL A 81 -2.23 6.51 -22.85
CA VAL A 81 -2.53 7.40 -21.71
C VAL A 81 -3.17 6.65 -20.52
N PRO A 82 -4.11 5.69 -20.70
CA PRO A 82 -4.70 4.95 -19.57
C PRO A 82 -3.69 4.12 -18.78
N LEU A 83 -2.74 3.44 -19.45
CA LEU A 83 -1.74 2.61 -18.77
C LEU A 83 -0.75 3.44 -17.95
N ARG A 84 -0.41 4.64 -18.46
CA ARG A 84 0.42 5.60 -17.72
C ARG A 84 -0.29 6.10 -16.46
N VAL A 85 -1.55 6.48 -16.56
CA VAL A 85 -2.34 6.94 -15.40
C VAL A 85 -2.45 5.84 -14.34
N GLU A 86 -2.72 4.60 -14.76
CA GLU A 86 -2.78 3.44 -13.88
C GLU A 86 -1.44 3.20 -13.17
N ARG A 87 -0.31 3.22 -13.91
CA ARG A 87 1.05 3.12 -13.35
C ARG A 87 1.29 4.20 -12.29
N ASP A 88 1.01 5.46 -12.63
CA ASP A 88 1.25 6.59 -11.75
C ASP A 88 0.42 6.47 -10.45
N CYS A 89 -0.83 6.03 -10.55
CA CYS A 89 -1.66 5.78 -9.38
C CYS A 89 -1.10 4.65 -8.51
N ARG A 90 -0.66 3.53 -9.12
CA ARG A 90 -0.07 2.40 -8.39
C ARG A 90 1.24 2.76 -7.71
N GLN A 91 2.09 3.56 -8.37
CA GLN A 91 3.33 4.06 -7.79
C GLN A 91 3.06 4.97 -6.59
N LYS A 92 2.09 5.88 -6.70
CA LYS A 92 1.66 6.74 -5.58
C LYS A 92 1.19 5.91 -4.38
N ILE A 93 0.37 4.88 -4.62
CA ILE A 93 -0.10 3.99 -3.55
C ILE A 93 1.04 3.19 -2.93
N SER A 94 1.97 2.70 -3.74
CA SER A 94 3.16 2.00 -3.25
C SER A 94 3.94 2.88 -2.25
N GLY A 95 4.15 4.16 -2.57
CA GLY A 95 4.81 5.11 -1.67
C GLY A 95 4.07 5.32 -0.34
N ILE A 96 2.74 5.31 -0.35
CA ILE A 96 1.92 5.42 0.87
C ILE A 96 2.03 4.13 1.70
N ILE A 97 1.93 2.96 1.07
CA ILE A 97 2.05 1.66 1.74
C ILE A 97 3.43 1.53 2.39
N GLN A 98 4.49 1.93 1.70
CA GLN A 98 5.84 1.95 2.27
C GLN A 98 5.92 2.79 3.54
N ARG A 99 5.26 3.97 3.58
CA ARG A 99 5.19 4.82 4.77
C ARG A 99 4.38 4.18 5.90
N ILE A 100 3.28 3.51 5.59
CA ILE A 100 2.50 2.75 6.59
C ILE A 100 3.35 1.62 7.20
N LEU A 101 4.07 0.87 6.36
CA LEU A 101 4.95 -0.20 6.83
C LEU A 101 6.12 0.35 7.65
N LEU A 102 6.68 1.49 7.27
CA LEU A 102 7.68 2.20 8.04
C LEU A 102 7.15 2.63 9.41
N LEU A 103 5.94 3.19 9.46
CA LEU A 103 5.26 3.59 10.70
C LEU A 103 5.08 2.39 11.64
N PHE A 104 4.59 1.25 11.11
CA PHE A 104 4.45 0.02 11.91
C PHE A 104 5.78 -0.54 12.39
N ARG A 105 6.83 -0.42 11.56
CA ARG A 105 8.18 -0.83 11.94
C ARG A 105 8.70 0.06 13.08
N ALA A 106 8.55 1.38 12.98
CA ALA A 106 8.97 2.33 14.02
C ALA A 106 8.17 2.18 15.32
N ALA A 107 6.89 1.81 15.22
CA ALA A 107 6.03 1.50 16.35
C ALA A 107 6.21 0.07 16.90
N HIS A 108 7.11 -0.74 16.32
CA HIS A 108 7.32 -2.15 16.67
C HIS A 108 6.05 -3.02 16.63
N CYS A 109 5.09 -2.67 15.78
CA CYS A 109 3.78 -3.33 15.68
C CYS A 109 3.54 -4.07 14.35
N SER A 110 4.55 -4.18 13.48
CA SER A 110 4.44 -4.83 12.16
C SER A 110 3.89 -6.26 12.23
N PHE A 111 4.34 -7.06 13.21
CA PHE A 111 3.89 -8.44 13.35
C PHE A 111 2.39 -8.52 13.72
N ALA A 112 1.97 -7.74 14.72
CA ALA A 112 0.57 -7.68 15.13
C ALA A 112 -0.34 -7.17 14.00
N ALA A 113 0.10 -6.14 13.26
CA ALA A 113 -0.61 -5.63 12.09
C ALA A 113 -0.77 -6.69 10.99
N ALA A 114 0.30 -7.45 10.70
CA ALA A 114 0.27 -8.54 9.73
C ALA A 114 -0.68 -9.68 10.16
N GLN A 115 -0.64 -10.08 11.43
CA GLN A 115 -1.56 -11.10 11.96
C GLN A 115 -3.02 -10.66 11.85
N TRP A 116 -3.31 -9.41 12.20
CA TRP A 116 -4.65 -8.83 12.06
C TRP A 116 -5.12 -8.85 10.61
N TYR A 117 -4.26 -8.44 9.67
CA TYR A 117 -4.57 -8.45 8.24
C TYR A 117 -4.84 -9.86 7.71
N ILE A 118 -4.02 -10.84 8.07
CA ILE A 118 -4.21 -12.24 7.69
C ILE A 118 -5.54 -12.78 8.24
N ALA A 119 -5.87 -12.48 9.50
CA ALA A 119 -7.14 -12.87 10.10
C ALA A 119 -8.33 -12.28 9.32
N ARG A 120 -8.22 -11.01 8.90
CA ARG A 120 -9.23 -10.34 8.08
C ARG A 120 -9.38 -10.98 6.71
N LEU A 121 -8.28 -11.33 6.03
CA LEU A 121 -8.31 -12.05 4.76
C LEU A 121 -8.95 -13.43 4.88
N LYS A 122 -8.59 -14.19 5.92
CA LYS A 122 -9.21 -15.51 6.21
C LYS A 122 -10.72 -15.37 6.46
N HIS A 123 -11.16 -14.31 7.11
CA HIS A 123 -12.57 -14.03 7.29
C HIS A 123 -13.26 -13.68 5.95
N ALA A 124 -12.68 -12.77 5.16
CA ALA A 124 -13.23 -12.40 3.86
C ALA A 124 -13.36 -13.61 2.91
N ARG A 125 -12.35 -14.48 2.86
CA ARG A 125 -12.40 -15.74 2.09
C ARG A 125 -13.57 -16.63 2.51
N ARG A 126 -13.79 -16.81 3.82
CA ARG A 126 -14.93 -17.59 4.33
C ARG A 126 -16.27 -16.98 3.92
N VAL A 127 -16.39 -15.65 3.95
CA VAL A 127 -17.60 -14.96 3.50
C VAL A 127 -17.84 -15.18 2.00
N MET A 128 -16.81 -14.99 1.16
CA MET A 128 -16.93 -15.22 -0.29
C MET A 128 -17.31 -16.66 -0.63
N GLN A 129 -16.74 -17.65 0.07
CA GLN A 129 -17.11 -19.06 -0.11
C GLN A 129 -18.59 -19.32 0.23
N LYS A 130 -19.11 -18.70 1.29
CA LYS A 130 -20.54 -18.79 1.62
C LYS A 130 -21.43 -18.20 0.53
N VAL A 131 -21.07 -17.01 0.02
CA VAL A 131 -21.81 -16.35 -1.06
C VAL A 131 -21.82 -17.21 -2.32
N HIS A 132 -20.68 -17.81 -2.68
CA HIS A 132 -20.58 -18.71 -3.84
C HIS A 132 -21.51 -19.92 -3.73
N ILE A 133 -21.60 -20.55 -2.54
CA ILE A 133 -22.49 -21.70 -2.30
C ILE A 133 -23.96 -21.29 -2.42
N ILE A 134 -24.34 -20.10 -1.92
CA ILE A 134 -25.71 -19.59 -2.01
C ILE A 134 -26.10 -19.39 -3.48
N LEU A 135 -25.26 -18.72 -4.26
CA LEU A 135 -25.51 -18.47 -5.68
C LEU A 135 -25.67 -19.78 -6.47
N GLN A 136 -24.89 -20.82 -6.15
CA GLN A 136 -25.04 -22.14 -6.78
C GLN A 136 -26.30 -22.90 -6.34
N SER A 137 -26.86 -22.58 -5.17
CA SER A 137 -28.08 -23.23 -4.65
C SER A 137 -29.35 -22.59 -5.19
N ASP A 138 -29.29 -21.32 -5.62
CA ASP A 138 -30.42 -20.61 -6.24
C ASP A 138 -30.55 -20.90 -7.75
N ASP A 139 -29.48 -21.39 -8.40
CA ASP A 139 -29.45 -21.78 -9.82
C ASP A 139 -29.94 -23.22 -10.09
N ASN A 140 -30.36 -23.98 -9.07
CA ASN A 140 -30.68 -25.40 -9.14
C ASN A 140 -32.02 -25.74 -8.46
#